data_AF-A0A8T5KA57-F1
#
_entry.id   AF-A0A8T5KA57-F1
#
_cell.length_a   1.000
_cell.length_b   1.000
_cell.length_c   1.000
_cell.angle_alpha   90.00
_cell.angle_beta   90.00
_cell.angle_gamma   90.00
#
_symmetry.space_group_name_H-M   'P 1'
#
loop_
_entity.id
_entity.type
_entity.pdbx_description
1 polymer ?
#
loop_
_entity_poly.entity_id
_entity_poly.type
_entity_poly.pdbx_seq_one_letter_code
_entity_poly.pdbx_strand_id
1 'polypeptide(L)'
;MTAPTLLAMIFGGTSALLFIALIISLRYNWRFAQIILYVEDSVEESLDVLDMSYNELSKLADKEIFFDSPEVRQAVGTIQASREAVLFVANTLASIDTNAIDSDEREA
;
A
#
# COMPACT_ATOMS: atom_id res chain seq x y z
N MET A 1 -10.42 -50.63 -24.27
CA MET A 1 -10.14 -49.57 -23.27
C MET A 1 -11.41 -49.32 -22.48
N THR A 2 -11.42 -49.67 -21.20
CA THR A 2 -12.58 -49.52 -20.31
C THR A 2 -12.74 -48.04 -19.95
N ALA A 3 -13.93 -47.46 -20.16
CA ALA A 3 -14.32 -46.09 -19.81
C ALA A 3 -13.67 -45.48 -18.54
N PRO A 4 -13.47 -46.21 -17.41
CA PRO A 4 -12.80 -45.67 -16.22
C PRO A 4 -11.36 -45.18 -16.42
N THR A 5 -10.58 -45.75 -17.34
CA THR A 5 -9.16 -45.34 -17.52
C THR A 5 -9.02 -44.02 -18.27
N LEU A 6 -9.96 -43.72 -19.18
CA LEU A 6 -9.99 -42.44 -19.90
C LEU A 6 -10.35 -41.29 -18.97
N LEU A 7 -11.32 -41.52 -18.07
CA LEU A 7 -11.75 -40.54 -17.08
C LEU A 7 -10.59 -40.20 -16.11
N ALA A 8 -9.87 -41.20 -15.60
CA ALA A 8 -8.72 -40.99 -14.72
C ALA A 8 -7.60 -40.14 -15.37
N MET A 9 -7.34 -40.31 -16.67
CA MET A 9 -6.33 -39.51 -17.39
C MET A 9 -6.72 -38.04 -17.53
N ILE A 10 -8.01 -37.75 -17.74
CA ILE A 10 -8.53 -36.36 -17.86
C ILE A 10 -8.46 -35.64 -16.50
N PHE A 11 -8.86 -36.32 -15.42
CA PHE A 11 -8.76 -35.77 -14.06
C PHE A 11 -7.30 -35.53 -13.62
N GLY A 12 -6.38 -36.44 -13.97
CA GLY A 12 -4.95 -36.23 -13.70
C GLY A 12 -4.35 -35.05 -14.46
N GLY A 13 -4.67 -34.93 -15.75
CA GLY A 13 -4.17 -33.83 -16.59
C GLY A 13 -4.67 -32.45 -16.16
N THR A 14 -5.96 -32.33 -15.82
CA THR A 14 -6.54 -31.08 -15.32
C THR A 14 -5.97 -30.68 -13.97
N SER A 15 -5.76 -31.63 -13.07
CA SER A 15 -5.13 -31.37 -11.76
C SER A 15 -3.69 -30.86 -11.90
N ALA A 16 -2.90 -31.44 -12.81
CA ALA A 16 -1.53 -30.98 -13.07
C ALA A 16 -1.47 -29.56 -13.67
N LEU A 17 -2.40 -29.24 -14.58
CA LEU A 17 -2.52 -27.90 -15.16
C LEU A 17 -2.84 -26.85 -14.08
N LEU A 18 -3.81 -27.14 -13.22
CA LEU A 18 -4.17 -26.27 -12.10
C LEU A 18 -3.00 -26.07 -11.13
N PHE A 19 -2.21 -27.13 -10.89
CA PHE A 19 -1.04 -27.04 -10.03
C PHE A 19 0.03 -26.07 -10.59
N ILE A 20 0.29 -26.12 -11.89
CA ILE A 20 1.21 -25.19 -12.56
C ILE A 20 0.66 -23.76 -12.50
N ALA A 21 -0.63 -23.57 -12.78
CA ALA A 21 -1.28 -22.26 -12.70
C ALA A 21 -1.19 -21.68 -11.27
N LEU A 22 -1.35 -22.51 -10.24
CA LEU A 22 -1.25 -22.11 -8.85
C LEU A 22 0.17 -21.69 -8.46
N ILE A 23 1.20 -22.39 -8.94
CA ILE A 23 2.61 -21.99 -8.72
C ILE A 23 2.90 -20.63 -9.37
N ILE A 24 2.41 -20.42 -10.60
CA ILE A 24 2.58 -19.14 -11.29
C ILE A 24 1.87 -18.03 -10.51
N SER A 25 0.62 -18.24 -10.11
CA SER A 25 -0.14 -17.27 -9.31
C SER A 25 0.57 -16.92 -8.00
N LEU A 26 1.05 -17.91 -7.24
CA LEU A 26 1.82 -17.68 -6.02
C LEU A 26 3.06 -16.81 -6.26
N ARG A 27 3.78 -17.06 -7.35
CA ARG A 27 4.97 -16.29 -7.70
C ARG A 27 4.64 -14.82 -7.96
N TYR A 28 3.53 -14.54 -8.65
CA TYR A 28 3.09 -13.16 -8.89
C TYR A 28 2.61 -12.49 -7.62
N ASN A 29 1.84 -13.18 -6.78
CA ASN A 29 1.39 -12.64 -5.49
C ASN A 29 2.55 -12.26 -4.58
N TRP A 30 3.60 -13.10 -4.51
CA TRP A 30 4.76 -12.77 -3.68
C TRP A 30 5.50 -11.53 -4.19
N ARG A 31 5.65 -11.39 -5.51
CA ARG A 31 6.20 -10.18 -6.14
C ARG A 31 5.37 -8.94 -5.83
N PHE A 32 4.05 -9.06 -5.86
CA PHE A 32 3.14 -7.97 -5.57
C PHE A 32 3.22 -7.53 -4.10
N ALA A 33 3.23 -8.49 -3.17
CA ALA A 33 3.40 -8.22 -1.74
C ALA A 33 4.70 -7.46 -1.45
N GLN A 34 5.81 -7.84 -2.10
CA GLN A 34 7.09 -7.12 -1.95
C GLN A 34 7.01 -5.66 -2.43
N ILE A 35 6.26 -5.39 -3.50
CA ILE A 35 6.08 -4.02 -4.02
C ILE A 35 5.26 -3.19 -3.03
N ILE A 36 4.19 -3.76 -2.46
CA ILE A 36 3.38 -3.06 -1.46
C ILE A 36 4.21 -2.68 -0.25
N LEU A 37 4.97 -3.62 0.32
CA LEU A 37 5.84 -3.35 1.47
C LEU A 37 6.86 -2.25 1.16
N TYR A 38 7.45 -2.27 -0.04
CA TYR A 38 8.38 -1.21 -0.45
C TYR A 38 7.70 0.18 -0.52
N VAL A 39 6.46 0.24 -0.99
CA VAL A 39 5.68 1.49 -1.04
C VAL A 39 5.33 1.96 0.36
N GLU A 40 4.95 1.05 1.26
CA GLU A 40 4.69 1.34 2.68
C GLU A 40 5.91 1.98 3.35
N ASP A 41 7.07 1.33 3.25
CA ASP A 41 8.34 1.85 3.79
C ASP A 41 8.68 3.25 3.23
N SER A 42 8.49 3.45 1.92
CA SER A 42 8.76 4.75 1.27
C SER A 42 7.82 5.86 1.76
N VAL A 43 6.58 5.51 2.10
CA VAL A 43 5.60 6.45 2.67
C VAL A 43 5.96 6.80 4.11
N GLU A 44 6.41 5.82 4.91
CA GLU A 44 6.87 6.05 6.28
C GLU A 44 8.09 6.99 6.31
N GLU A 45 9.10 6.74 5.48
CA GLU A 45 10.28 7.63 5.37
C GLU A 45 9.88 9.05 4.94
N SER A 46 8.91 9.17 4.05
CA SER A 46 8.39 10.48 3.62
C SER A 46 7.70 11.24 4.76
N LEU A 47 6.96 10.53 5.63
CA LEU A 47 6.31 11.12 6.80
C LEU A 47 7.34 11.58 7.84
N ASP A 48 8.40 10.82 8.06
CA ASP A 48 9.48 11.18 8.99
C ASP A 48 10.18 12.48 8.57
N VAL A 49 10.53 12.61 7.28
CA VAL A 49 11.14 13.83 6.73
C VAL A 49 10.20 15.02 6.90
N LEU A 50 8.90 14.81 6.74
CA LEU A 50 7.90 15.85 6.83
C LEU A 50 7.69 16.32 8.28
N ASP A 51 7.67 15.40 9.24
CA ASP A 51 7.58 15.70 10.67
C ASP A 51 8.85 16.42 11.16
N MET A 52 10.02 16.06 10.64
CA MET A 52 11.27 16.82 10.89
C MET A 52 11.16 18.25 10.34
N SER A 53 10.72 18.40 9.09
CA SER A 53 10.56 19.72 8.45
C SER A 53 9.55 20.60 9.19
N TYR A 54 8.44 20.01 9.66
CA TYR A 54 7.45 20.69 10.48
C TYR A 54 8.05 21.18 11.81
N ASN A 55 8.80 20.32 12.50
CA ASN A 55 9.45 20.67 13.78
C ASN A 55 10.48 21.80 13.63
N GLU A 56 11.26 21.79 12.55
CA GLU A 56 12.22 22.86 12.26
C GLU A 56 11.51 24.20 12.00
N LEU A 57 10.42 24.18 11.23
CA LEU A 57 9.64 25.37 10.95
C LEU A 57 8.86 25.88 12.16
N SER A 58 8.35 24.99 13.01
CA SER A 58 7.72 25.38 14.27
C SER A 58 8.72 26.11 15.17
N LYS A 59 9.95 25.59 15.30
CA LYS A 59 11.03 26.26 16.05
C LYS A 59 11.39 27.63 15.48
N LEU A 60 11.36 27.78 14.16
CA LEU A 60 11.63 29.06 13.50
C LEU A 60 10.47 30.05 13.69
N ALA A 61 9.23 29.57 13.65
CA ALA A 61 8.03 30.35 13.87
C ALA A 61 7.92 30.90 15.29
N ASP A 62 8.29 30.09 16.30
CA ASP A 62 8.29 30.48 17.72
C ASP A 62 9.33 31.57 18.08
N LYS A 63 10.20 31.94 17.15
CA LYS A 63 11.16 33.03 17.36
C LYS A 63 10.40 34.36 17.34
N GLU A 64 10.52 35.15 18.41
CA GLU A 64 9.72 36.38 18.68
C GLU A 64 9.61 37.38 17.51
N ILE A 65 10.54 37.38 16.56
CA ILE A 65 10.53 38.27 15.38
C ILE A 65 9.69 37.74 14.20
N PHE A 66 9.48 36.42 14.11
CA PHE A 66 8.86 35.75 12.96
C PHE A 66 7.43 35.25 13.21
N PHE A 67 6.97 35.21 14.46
CA PHE A 67 5.63 34.72 14.80
C PHE A 67 4.49 35.54 14.18
N ASP A 68 4.72 36.83 13.94
CA ASP A 68 3.75 37.75 13.31
C ASP A 68 3.80 37.76 11.77
N SER A 69 4.71 36.99 11.15
CA SER A 69 4.79 36.90 9.68
C SER A 69 3.69 35.97 9.14
N PRO A 70 2.78 36.46 8.28
CA PRO A 70 1.78 35.61 7.64
C PRO A 70 2.40 34.52 6.75
N GLU A 71 3.59 34.77 6.20
CA GLU A 71 4.34 33.83 5.37
C GLU A 71 4.77 32.59 6.16
N VAL A 72 5.20 32.77 7.42
CA VAL A 72 5.61 31.67 8.28
C VAL A 72 4.42 30.78 8.65
N ARG A 73 3.28 31.40 9.00
CA ARG A 73 2.03 30.67 9.24
C ARG A 73 1.56 29.90 8.00
N GLN A 74 1.70 30.50 6.82
CA GLN A 74 1.35 29.84 5.56
C GLN A 74 2.27 28.64 5.27
N ALA A 75 3.56 28.75 5.55
CA ALA A 75 4.52 27.65 5.39
C ALA A 75 4.18 26.46 6.29
N VAL A 76 3.88 26.71 7.57
CA VAL A 76 3.45 25.65 8.51
C VAL A 76 2.17 24.96 8.03
N GLY A 77 1.17 25.73 7.59
CA GLY A 77 -0.07 25.16 7.06
C GLY A 77 0.13 24.33 5.78
N THR A 78 1.06 24.75 4.91
CA THR A 78 1.39 24.01 3.68
C THR A 78 2.03 22.66 4.00
N ILE A 79 2.89 22.59 5.00
CA ILE A 79 3.50 21.32 5.44
C ILE A 79 2.48 20.40 6.09
N GLN A 80 1.59 20.94 6.90
CA GLN A 80 0.51 20.16 7.49
C GLN A 80 -0.40 19.57 6.41
N ALA A 81 -0.75 20.34 5.37
CA ALA A 81 -1.51 19.85 4.23
C ALA A 81 -0.76 18.75 3.45
N SER A 82 0.55 18.88 3.26
CA SER A 82 1.38 17.83 2.67
C SER A 82 1.37 16.54 3.49
N ARG A 83 1.34 16.65 4.83
CA ARG A 83 1.31 15.50 5.74
C ARG A 83 0.00 14.75 5.63
N GLU A 84 -1.09 15.49 5.63
CA GLU A 84 -2.44 14.95 5.45
C GLU A 84 -2.59 14.27 4.08
N ALA A 85 -2.00 14.83 3.01
CA ALA A 85 -2.02 14.21 1.69
C ALA A 85 -1.25 12.88 1.67
N VAL A 86 -0.08 12.80 2.31
CA VAL A 86 0.70 11.56 2.41
C VAL A 86 -0.04 10.52 3.27
N LEU A 87 -0.61 10.92 4.41
CA LEU A 87 -1.45 10.06 5.25
C LEU A 87 -2.68 9.54 4.53
N PHE A 88 -3.31 10.36 3.67
CA PHE A 88 -4.43 9.93 2.85
C PHE A 88 -4.01 8.85 1.86
N VAL A 89 -2.85 9.00 1.21
CA VAL A 89 -2.30 7.97 0.31
C VAL A 89 -1.97 6.70 1.09
N ALA A 90 -1.34 6.82 2.26
CA ALA A 90 -1.04 5.70 3.16
C ALA A 90 -2.30 4.92 3.55
N ASN A 91 -3.33 5.63 4.04
CA ASN A 91 -4.60 5.03 4.43
C ASN A 91 -5.34 4.42 3.24
N THR A 92 -5.27 5.05 2.07
CA THR A 92 -5.86 4.49 0.85
C THR A 92 -5.19 3.17 0.51
N LEU A 93 -3.85 3.12 0.52
CA LEU A 93 -3.09 1.91 0.28
C LEU A 93 -3.37 0.81 1.32
N ALA A 94 -3.40 1.16 2.61
CA ALA A 94 -3.72 0.21 3.68
C ALA A 94 -5.16 -0.33 3.56
N SER A 95 -6.12 0.53 3.14
CA SER A 95 -7.51 0.12 2.96
C SER A 95 -7.76 -0.74 1.72
N ILE A 96 -6.83 -0.77 0.75
CA ILE A 96 -6.92 -1.68 -0.40
C ILE A 96 -6.85 -3.13 0.09
N ASP A 97 -6.03 -3.40 1.10
CA ASP A 97 -5.92 -4.74 1.70
C ASP A 97 -7.26 -5.18 2.33
N THR A 98 -7.94 -4.27 3.02
CA THR A 98 -9.26 -4.54 3.63
C THR A 98 -10.39 -4.67 2.60
N ASN A 99 -10.41 -3.83 1.56
CA ASN A 99 -11.48 -3.84 0.55
C ASN A 99 -11.34 -5.02 -0.43
N ALA A 100 -10.13 -5.50 -0.71
CA ALA A 100 -9.93 -6.71 -1.52
C ALA A 100 -10.51 -7.96 -0.84
N ILE A 101 -10.51 -8.00 0.50
CA ILE A 101 -11.08 -9.10 1.29
C ILE A 101 -12.63 -9.04 1.30
N ASP A 102 -13.23 -7.85 1.35
CA ASP A 102 -14.71 -7.68 1.39
C ASP A 102 -15.37 -7.90 0.01
N SER A 103 -14.63 -7.74 -1.10
CA SER A 103 -15.16 -8.03 -2.45
C SER A 103 -15.27 -9.52 -2.76
N ASP A 104 -14.39 -10.36 -2.22
CA ASP A 104 -14.44 -11.82 -2.41
C ASP A 104 -15.61 -12.46 -1.64
N GLU A 105 -16.06 -11.86 -0.53
CA GLU A 105 -17.16 -12.39 0.30
C GLU A 105 -18.55 -12.10 -0.28
N ARG A 106 -18.67 -11.17 -1.24
CA ARG A 106 -19.96 -10.82 -1.89
C ARG A 106 -20.25 -11.58 -3.18
N GLU A 107 -19.26 -12.28 -3.72
CA GLU A 107 -19.40 -13.10 -4.94
C GLU A 107 -19.38 -14.63 -4.67
N ALA A 108 -19.28 -15.06 -3.40
CA ALA A 108 -19.30 -16.47 -2.97
C ALA A 108 -20.68 -16.95 -2.46
#